data_AF-A0A6I2WV82-F1
#
_entry.id   AF-A0A6I2WV82-F1
#
_cell.length_a   1.000
_cell.length_b   1.000
_cell.length_c   1.000
_cell.angle_alpha   90.00
_cell.angle_beta   90.00
_cell.angle_gamma   90.00
#
_symmetry.space_group_name_H-M   'P 1'
#
loop_
_entity.id
_entity.type
_entity.pdbx_description
1 polymer ?
#
loop_
_entity_poly.entity_id
_entity_poly.type
_entity_poly.pdbx_seq_one_letter_code
_entity_poly.pdbx_strand_id
1 'polypeptide(L)'
;MADELVFSVEGPTATAARQISLAEAGFTERAHLQEWIIQNPQVLGEGVLIVTFEFDRWRNATGTAERDRLDVLGIDRNGTLVVAELKRGAAPDTVEMQAIKYAAMASRFSVQLLAEAHSSYLSRSGASVSADQALELLRTHTGYTVDNATFRRPRIVLVAESYPPIVTATAVWLGEMGVPVNLVRVQAYELVGTAEPTRLVSVSQLYPVPEVESFMVGPRSRGDSEQDVGPELPEIEWSESDYAKLRALPPKPTVQAILDLCSASPDTAIGLRVIEAAAGRTVFGARGELAGLTMLVKGRFKRRNWPFSVEWGATNGVNQAHYRMSAEQAERWISSAGNLEESPTSRLRSQEINDFGSPVSPAPHKESGVTPQ
;
A
#
# COMPACT_ATOMS: atom_id res chain seq x y z
N MET A 1 -2.16 -22.20 -27.70
CA MET A 1 -1.88 -20.77 -27.43
C MET A 1 -1.66 -20.12 -28.77
N ALA A 2 -2.28 -18.98 -29.04
CA ALA A 2 -2.09 -18.30 -30.33
C ALA A 2 -0.62 -17.90 -30.48
N ASP A 3 0.02 -18.34 -31.56
CA ASP A 3 1.35 -17.90 -31.94
C ASP A 3 1.26 -16.40 -32.26
N GLU A 4 1.94 -15.58 -31.45
CA GLU A 4 2.04 -14.15 -31.70
C GLU A 4 2.87 -13.93 -32.98
N LEU A 5 2.26 -13.28 -33.97
CA LEU A 5 2.95 -12.90 -35.20
C LEU A 5 3.52 -11.50 -35.05
N VAL A 6 4.85 -11.39 -35.11
CA VAL A 6 5.58 -10.12 -34.98
C VAL A 6 6.13 -9.71 -36.34
N PHE A 7 5.94 -8.44 -36.70
CA PHE A 7 6.43 -7.86 -37.95
C PHE A 7 7.16 -6.53 -37.68
N SER A 8 8.25 -6.27 -38.39
CA SER A 8 8.79 -4.92 -38.58
C SER A 8 8.11 -4.27 -39.78
N VAL A 9 7.76 -2.99 -39.69
CA VAL A 9 6.99 -2.29 -40.73
C VAL A 9 7.73 -1.04 -41.19
N GLU A 10 7.94 -0.92 -42.50
CA GLU A 10 8.46 0.27 -43.17
C GLU A 10 7.53 0.67 -44.33
N GLY A 11 6.71 1.71 -44.10
CA GLY A 11 5.68 2.12 -45.04
C GLY A 11 4.66 0.99 -45.29
N PRO A 12 4.44 0.56 -46.55
CA PRO A 12 3.53 -0.55 -46.86
C PRO A 12 4.16 -1.94 -46.70
N THR A 13 5.46 -2.02 -46.41
CA THR A 13 6.20 -3.28 -46.33
C THR A 13 6.23 -3.80 -44.90
N ALA A 14 5.92 -5.09 -44.72
CA ALA A 14 6.01 -5.78 -43.44
C ALA A 14 6.97 -6.98 -43.55
N THR A 15 7.95 -7.06 -42.66
CA THR A 15 8.94 -8.13 -42.60
C THR A 15 8.68 -8.95 -41.33
N ALA A 16 8.43 -10.25 -41.50
CA ALA A 16 8.17 -11.14 -40.38
C ALA A 16 9.40 -11.30 -39.49
N ALA A 17 9.17 -11.27 -38.18
CA ALA A 17 10.15 -11.68 -37.18
C ALA A 17 9.93 -13.15 -36.84
N ARG A 18 11.02 -13.92 -36.79
CA ARG A 18 10.99 -15.32 -36.36
C ARG A 18 11.16 -15.38 -34.85
N GLN A 19 10.30 -16.13 -34.17
CA GLN A 19 10.49 -16.39 -32.74
C GLN A 19 11.77 -17.19 -32.51
N ILE A 20 12.55 -16.77 -31.52
CA ILE A 20 13.73 -17.46 -31.01
C ILE A 20 13.68 -17.49 -29.48
N SER A 21 14.39 -18.42 -28.87
CA SER A 21 14.59 -18.36 -27.42
C SER A 21 15.57 -17.24 -27.05
N LEU A 22 15.44 -16.70 -25.84
CA LEU A 22 16.41 -15.81 -25.21
C LEU A 22 17.81 -16.45 -25.21
N ALA A 23 17.86 -17.77 -25.05
CA ALA A 23 19.11 -18.54 -25.12
C ALA A 23 19.77 -18.47 -26.51
N GLU A 24 19.02 -18.72 -27.58
CA GLU A 24 19.51 -18.61 -28.97
C GLU A 24 19.92 -17.18 -29.32
N ALA A 25 19.21 -16.19 -28.77
CA ALA A 25 19.54 -14.78 -28.91
C ALA A 25 20.81 -14.35 -28.13
N GLY A 26 21.39 -15.23 -27.30
CA GLY A 26 22.54 -14.93 -26.45
C GLY A 26 22.21 -14.09 -25.20
N PHE A 27 20.93 -13.94 -24.88
CA PHE A 27 20.48 -13.23 -23.69
C PHE A 27 20.57 -14.13 -22.45
N THR A 28 20.84 -13.52 -21.30
CA THR A 28 21.05 -14.20 -20.02
C THR A 28 20.19 -13.55 -18.94
N GLU A 29 19.84 -14.29 -17.88
CA GLU A 29 19.00 -13.75 -16.80
C GLU A 29 19.58 -12.47 -16.21
N ARG A 30 20.86 -12.49 -15.83
CA ARG A 30 21.51 -11.37 -15.13
C ARG A 30 21.90 -10.22 -16.02
N ALA A 31 22.59 -10.49 -17.13
CA ALA A 31 23.17 -9.42 -17.95
C ALA A 31 22.14 -8.75 -18.85
N HIS A 32 20.95 -9.36 -19.03
CA HIS A 32 19.95 -8.88 -19.98
C HIS A 32 18.57 -8.78 -19.35
N LEU A 33 17.93 -9.90 -18.98
CA LEU A 33 16.54 -9.88 -18.52
C LEU A 33 16.33 -9.00 -17.27
N GLN A 34 17.24 -9.11 -16.30
CA GLN A 34 17.23 -8.26 -15.11
C GLN A 34 17.41 -6.78 -15.46
N GLU A 35 18.36 -6.45 -16.33
CA GLU A 35 18.62 -5.06 -16.77
C GLU A 35 17.44 -4.46 -17.54
N TRP A 36 16.75 -5.26 -18.35
CA TRP A 36 15.53 -4.81 -19.02
C TRP A 36 14.44 -4.47 -18.00
N ILE A 37 14.28 -5.27 -16.95
CA ILE A 37 13.31 -5.02 -15.87
C ILE A 37 13.72 -3.82 -15.01
N ILE A 38 15.02 -3.61 -14.76
CA ILE A 38 15.54 -2.39 -14.11
C ILE A 38 15.07 -1.15 -14.86
N GLN A 39 15.24 -1.17 -16.19
CA GLN A 39 14.91 -0.04 -17.07
C GLN A 39 13.41 0.08 -17.34
N ASN A 40 12.68 -1.02 -17.23
CA ASN A 40 11.26 -1.13 -17.57
C ASN A 40 10.50 -1.88 -16.46
N PRO A 41 10.38 -1.30 -15.25
CA PRO A 41 9.77 -1.98 -14.11
C PRO A 41 8.29 -2.30 -14.32
N GLN A 42 7.63 -1.69 -15.31
CA GLN A 42 6.27 -2.01 -15.73
C GLN A 42 6.08 -3.47 -16.15
N VAL A 43 7.17 -4.18 -16.49
CA VAL A 43 7.16 -5.65 -16.70
C VAL A 43 6.64 -6.39 -15.46
N LEU A 44 6.83 -5.85 -14.26
CA LEU A 44 6.37 -6.42 -13.00
C LEU A 44 4.97 -5.95 -12.55
N GLY A 45 4.33 -5.12 -13.37
CA GLY A 45 3.04 -4.50 -13.09
C GLY A 45 3.10 -2.97 -13.09
N GLU A 46 1.94 -2.33 -13.23
CA GLU A 46 1.85 -0.88 -13.29
C GLU A 46 2.35 -0.23 -12.00
N GLY A 47 3.12 0.85 -12.15
CA GLY A 47 3.55 1.66 -11.03
C GLY A 47 4.46 0.95 -10.05
N VAL A 48 5.13 -0.13 -10.44
CA VAL A 48 6.16 -0.76 -9.62
C VAL A 48 7.44 0.08 -9.65
N LEU A 49 8.01 0.33 -8.47
CA LEU A 49 9.37 0.86 -8.28
C LEU A 49 10.28 -0.25 -7.77
N ILE A 50 11.47 -0.37 -8.34
CA ILE A 50 12.43 -1.36 -7.86
C ILE A 50 13.09 -0.90 -6.57
N VAL A 51 12.98 -1.72 -5.53
CA VAL A 51 13.68 -1.53 -4.25
C VAL A 51 15.13 -2.01 -4.38
N THR A 52 15.35 -3.24 -4.83
CA THR A 52 16.69 -3.83 -4.98
C THR A 52 16.66 -5.04 -5.91
N PHE A 53 17.83 -5.45 -6.38
CA PHE A 53 18.07 -6.72 -7.06
C PHE A 53 19.03 -7.60 -6.26
N GLU A 54 18.97 -8.90 -6.52
CA GLU A 54 19.90 -9.90 -5.99
C GLU A 54 20.06 -9.83 -4.46
N PHE A 55 18.94 -9.68 -3.73
CA PHE A 55 18.98 -9.51 -2.29
C PHE A 55 19.29 -10.83 -1.57
N ASP A 56 20.42 -10.87 -0.87
CA ASP A 56 20.99 -12.04 -0.20
C ASP A 56 21.26 -11.84 1.30
N ARG A 57 20.83 -10.69 1.87
CA ARG A 57 21.11 -10.33 3.27
C ARG A 57 20.10 -10.94 4.25
N TRP A 58 19.75 -12.20 4.04
CA TRP A 58 18.82 -12.94 4.89
C TRP A 58 19.53 -13.49 6.12
N ARG A 59 18.89 -13.38 7.29
CA ARG A 59 19.40 -13.94 8.55
C ARG A 59 18.28 -14.65 9.28
N ASN A 60 18.60 -15.80 9.88
CA ASN A 60 17.68 -16.49 10.78
C ASN A 60 17.69 -15.87 12.20
N ALA A 61 16.89 -16.42 13.11
CA ALA A 61 16.76 -15.92 14.48
C ALA A 61 18.07 -15.94 15.28
N THR A 62 19.03 -16.82 14.94
CA THR A 62 20.35 -16.88 15.58
C THR A 62 21.36 -15.95 14.91
N GLY A 63 20.95 -15.17 13.91
CA GLY A 63 21.79 -14.26 13.15
C GLY A 63 22.64 -14.93 12.05
N THR A 64 22.45 -16.24 11.82
CA THR A 64 23.16 -16.99 10.77
C THR A 64 22.64 -16.55 9.41
N ALA A 65 23.56 -16.29 8.47
CA ALA A 65 23.20 -15.89 7.12
C ALA A 65 22.61 -17.07 6.33
N GLU A 66 21.48 -16.84 5.66
CA GLU A 66 20.92 -17.78 4.69
C GLU A 66 21.53 -17.51 3.31
N ARG A 67 21.79 -18.57 2.54
CA ARG A 67 22.43 -18.45 1.21
C ARG A 67 21.46 -18.11 0.08
N ASP A 68 20.21 -17.90 0.43
CA ASP A 68 19.13 -17.59 -0.48
C ASP A 68 19.29 -16.21 -1.10
N ARG A 69 18.84 -16.04 -2.34
CA ARG A 69 18.99 -14.78 -3.07
C ARG A 69 17.76 -14.50 -3.92
N LEU A 70 17.05 -13.45 -3.54
CA LEU A 70 15.90 -12.96 -4.29
C LEU A 70 16.38 -12.17 -5.51
N ASP A 71 15.89 -12.53 -6.70
CA ASP A 71 16.24 -11.84 -7.95
C ASP A 71 15.81 -10.37 -7.93
N VAL A 72 14.51 -10.09 -7.68
CA VAL A 72 13.98 -8.72 -7.66
C VAL A 72 13.04 -8.48 -6.49
N LEU A 73 13.24 -7.37 -5.79
CA LEU A 73 12.27 -6.80 -4.86
C LEU A 73 11.83 -5.42 -5.36
N GLY A 74 10.54 -5.27 -5.58
CA GLY A 74 9.88 -4.01 -5.89
C GLY A 74 8.85 -3.63 -4.84
N ILE A 75 8.25 -2.46 -5.03
CA ILE A 75 7.10 -1.96 -4.29
C ILE A 75 6.17 -1.26 -5.27
N ASP A 76 4.86 -1.49 -5.17
CA ASP A 76 3.88 -0.77 -5.98
C ASP A 76 3.43 0.54 -5.32
N ARG A 77 2.57 1.30 -6.00
CA ARG A 77 2.01 2.57 -5.50
C ARG A 77 1.17 2.44 -4.23
N ASN A 78 0.70 1.24 -3.90
CA ASN A 78 -0.08 0.98 -2.70
C ASN A 78 0.80 0.59 -1.50
N GLY A 79 2.10 0.40 -1.72
CA GLY A 79 3.04 -0.05 -0.71
C GLY A 79 3.12 -1.57 -0.57
N THR A 80 2.52 -2.32 -1.50
CA THR A 80 2.62 -3.78 -1.57
C THR A 80 3.99 -4.17 -2.10
N LEU A 81 4.68 -5.08 -1.42
CA LEU A 81 5.94 -5.62 -1.93
C LEU A 81 5.69 -6.49 -3.16
N VAL A 82 6.54 -6.35 -4.16
CA VAL A 82 6.54 -7.17 -5.37
C VAL A 82 7.80 -8.02 -5.36
N VAL A 83 7.63 -9.34 -5.27
CA VAL A 83 8.72 -10.31 -5.25
C VAL A 83 8.75 -10.99 -6.60
N ALA A 84 9.81 -10.77 -7.38
CA ALA A 84 9.93 -11.36 -8.71
C ALA A 84 11.08 -12.35 -8.82
N GLU A 85 10.81 -13.45 -9.51
CA GLU A 85 11.77 -14.50 -9.85
C GLU A 85 11.87 -14.60 -11.38
N LEU A 86 13.11 -14.62 -11.89
CA LEU A 86 13.39 -14.50 -13.32
C LEU A 86 13.96 -15.81 -13.88
N LYS A 87 13.49 -16.21 -15.06
CA LYS A 87 14.01 -17.36 -15.82
C LYS A 87 14.18 -16.98 -17.28
N ARG A 88 15.34 -17.31 -17.85
CA ARG A 88 15.62 -17.13 -19.29
C ARG A 88 14.85 -18.07 -20.18
N GLY A 89 14.35 -19.19 -19.64
CA GLY A 89 13.71 -20.26 -20.41
C GLY A 89 12.34 -20.62 -19.86
N ALA A 90 11.93 -21.87 -20.09
CA ALA A 90 10.80 -22.46 -19.40
C ALA A 90 11.03 -22.41 -17.88
N ALA A 91 10.01 -21.99 -17.13
CA ALA A 91 10.09 -21.97 -15.69
C ALA A 91 10.17 -23.42 -15.16
N PRO A 92 11.12 -23.76 -14.27
CA PRO A 92 11.21 -25.10 -13.70
C PRO A 92 10.02 -25.36 -12.76
N ASP A 93 9.67 -26.63 -12.56
CA ASP A 93 8.59 -27.10 -11.66
C ASP A 93 8.81 -26.80 -10.16
N THR A 94 9.84 -26.03 -9.81
CA THR A 94 10.15 -25.59 -8.43
C THR A 94 10.17 -24.08 -8.29
N VAL A 95 9.93 -23.34 -9.38
CA VAL A 95 10.00 -21.87 -9.41
C VAL A 95 9.02 -21.24 -8.43
N GLU A 96 7.84 -21.83 -8.30
CA GLU A 96 6.78 -21.40 -7.42
C GLU A 96 7.15 -21.60 -5.94
N MET A 97 7.84 -22.69 -5.61
CA MET A 97 8.35 -22.91 -4.25
C MET A 97 9.38 -21.85 -3.87
N GLN A 98 10.28 -21.52 -4.80
CA GLN A 98 11.28 -20.47 -4.61
C GLN A 98 10.61 -19.11 -4.41
N ALA A 99 9.62 -18.77 -5.26
CA ALA A 99 8.91 -17.51 -5.16
C ALA A 99 8.06 -17.38 -3.88
N ILE A 100 7.38 -18.44 -3.45
CA ILE A 100 6.65 -18.49 -2.17
C ILE A 100 7.62 -18.30 -1.00
N LYS A 101 8.78 -18.97 -1.03
CA LYS A 101 9.81 -18.82 0.00
C LYS A 101 10.26 -17.36 0.10
N TYR A 102 10.54 -16.71 -1.03
CA TYR A 102 10.93 -15.31 -1.02
C TYR A 102 9.81 -14.37 -0.59
N ALA A 103 8.56 -14.61 -1.00
CA ALA A 103 7.42 -13.84 -0.52
C ALA A 103 7.27 -13.96 1.01
N ALA A 104 7.42 -15.17 1.55
CA ALA A 104 7.38 -15.40 2.99
C ALA A 104 8.50 -14.65 3.73
N MET A 105 9.73 -14.68 3.22
CA MET A 105 10.86 -13.94 3.82
C MET A 105 10.69 -12.41 3.66
N ALA A 106 10.29 -11.95 2.47
CA ALA A 106 10.04 -10.54 2.17
C ALA A 106 8.93 -9.95 3.04
N SER A 107 7.93 -10.75 3.41
CA SER A 107 6.83 -10.32 4.29
C SER A 107 7.27 -9.88 5.71
N ARG A 108 8.53 -10.14 6.06
CA ARG A 108 9.16 -9.81 7.34
C ARG A 108 10.07 -8.59 7.28
N PHE A 109 10.18 -7.92 6.13
CA PHE A 109 10.87 -6.64 6.06
C PHE A 109 10.28 -5.65 7.07
N SER A 110 11.17 -4.81 7.61
CA SER A 110 10.77 -3.54 8.22
C SER A 110 10.92 -2.42 7.20
N VAL A 111 10.21 -1.32 7.39
CA VAL A 111 10.35 -0.11 6.57
C VAL A 111 11.79 0.36 6.53
N GLN A 112 12.50 0.30 7.67
CA GLN A 112 13.91 0.66 7.77
C GLN A 112 14.80 -0.26 6.93
N LEU A 113 14.61 -1.58 7.03
CA LEU A 113 15.39 -2.53 6.25
C LEU A 113 15.13 -2.38 4.74
N LEU A 114 13.89 -2.08 4.35
CA LEU A 114 13.53 -1.83 2.96
C LEU A 114 14.24 -0.57 2.44
N ALA A 115 14.27 0.50 3.24
CA ALA A 115 14.97 1.73 2.91
C ALA A 115 16.50 1.53 2.83
N GLU A 116 17.09 0.74 3.74
CA GLU A 116 18.50 0.36 3.68
C GLU A 116 18.82 -0.45 2.43
N ALA A 117 17.95 -1.40 2.06
CA ALA A 117 18.08 -2.17 0.83
C ALA A 117 18.05 -1.24 -0.39
N HIS A 118 17.11 -0.30 -0.44
CA HIS A 118 16.98 0.66 -1.52
C HIS A 118 18.15 1.65 -1.61
N SER A 119 18.59 2.19 -0.47
CA SER A 119 19.79 3.04 -0.39
C SER A 119 21.04 2.31 -0.90
N SER A 120 21.20 1.03 -0.51
CA SER A 120 22.30 0.19 -1.01
C SER A 120 22.25 0.01 -2.53
N TYR A 121 21.05 -0.19 -3.07
CA TYR A 121 20.81 -0.32 -4.51
C TYR A 121 21.15 0.97 -5.26
N LEU A 122 20.62 2.11 -4.84
CA LEU A 122 20.88 3.42 -5.46
C LEU A 122 22.37 3.82 -5.40
N SER A 123 23.05 3.42 -4.34
CA SER A 123 24.50 3.64 -4.19
C SER A 123 25.32 2.85 -5.21
N ARG A 124 24.86 1.67 -5.65
CA ARG A 124 25.53 0.90 -6.72
C ARG A 124 25.44 1.59 -8.08
N SER A 125 24.39 2.38 -8.31
CA SER A 125 24.23 3.20 -9.52
C SER A 125 24.95 4.56 -9.46
N GLY A 126 25.79 4.80 -8.43
CA GLY A 126 26.61 6.01 -8.31
C GLY A 126 25.94 7.19 -7.58
N ALA A 127 24.70 7.03 -7.10
CA ALA A 127 24.02 8.04 -6.31
C ALA A 127 24.27 7.79 -4.81
N SER A 128 24.97 8.70 -4.11
CA SER A 128 25.11 8.61 -2.65
C SER A 128 23.79 8.99 -1.97
N VAL A 129 22.94 8.00 -1.75
CA VAL A 129 21.60 8.17 -1.17
C VAL A 129 21.57 7.54 0.21
N SER A 130 21.26 8.31 1.25
CA SER A 130 21.11 7.80 2.61
C SER A 130 19.85 6.94 2.76
N ALA A 131 19.78 6.12 3.81
CA ALA A 131 18.56 5.34 4.11
C ALA A 131 17.32 6.25 4.32
N ASP A 132 17.48 7.44 4.92
CA ASP A 132 16.38 8.40 5.10
C ASP A 132 15.89 8.97 3.77
N GLN A 133 16.81 9.28 2.85
CA GLN A 133 16.46 9.75 1.51
C GLN A 133 15.77 8.64 0.70
N ALA A 134 16.30 7.42 0.76
CA ALA A 134 15.70 6.26 0.13
C ALA A 134 14.29 5.97 0.67
N LEU A 135 14.10 6.10 2.00
CA LEU A 135 12.78 5.98 2.62
C LEU A 135 11.81 7.05 2.09
N GLU A 136 12.26 8.29 1.93
CA GLU A 136 11.40 9.36 1.42
C GLU A 136 11.01 9.12 -0.05
N LEU A 137 11.89 8.54 -0.88
CA LEU A 137 11.56 8.11 -2.24
C LEU A 137 10.48 7.02 -2.23
N LEU A 138 10.63 6.00 -1.39
CA LEU A 138 9.63 4.92 -1.23
C LEU A 138 8.29 5.48 -0.75
N ARG A 139 8.30 6.44 0.19
CA ARG A 139 7.09 7.11 0.68
C ARG A 139 6.42 7.94 -0.41
N THR A 140 7.18 8.74 -1.13
CA THR A 140 6.66 9.57 -2.22
C THR A 140 6.00 8.70 -3.29
N HIS A 141 6.67 7.61 -3.67
CA HIS A 141 6.15 6.65 -4.65
C HIS A 141 4.83 5.98 -4.21
N THR A 142 4.73 5.65 -2.92
CA THR A 142 3.57 4.96 -2.33
C THR A 142 2.46 5.89 -1.85
N GLY A 143 2.55 7.20 -2.11
CA GLY A 143 1.61 8.16 -1.52
C GLY A 143 1.60 8.12 0.02
N TYR A 144 2.74 7.79 0.63
CA TYR A 144 2.97 7.64 2.07
C TYR A 144 2.20 6.50 2.74
N THR A 145 1.72 5.50 1.99
CA THR A 145 1.04 4.32 2.56
C THR A 145 2.00 3.24 3.07
N VAL A 146 3.29 3.31 2.72
CA VAL A 146 4.30 2.30 3.08
C VAL A 146 4.38 2.07 4.59
N ASP A 147 4.13 0.83 5.02
CA ASP A 147 4.18 0.40 6.41
C ASP A 147 4.53 -1.10 6.51
N ASN A 148 5.00 -1.55 7.67
CA ASN A 148 5.25 -2.97 7.93
C ASN A 148 4.00 -3.84 7.70
N ALA A 149 2.79 -3.29 7.86
CA ALA A 149 1.55 -4.00 7.57
C ALA A 149 1.34 -4.25 6.07
N THR A 150 1.73 -3.30 5.20
CA THR A 150 1.58 -3.45 3.74
C THR A 150 2.51 -4.51 3.17
N PHE A 151 3.59 -4.85 3.89
CA PHE A 151 4.54 -5.89 3.50
C PHE A 151 4.02 -7.31 3.73
N ARG A 152 2.96 -7.50 4.53
CA ARG A 152 2.53 -8.84 4.98
C ARG A 152 2.01 -9.75 3.87
N ARG A 153 1.61 -9.19 2.72
CA ARG A 153 1.06 -9.94 1.58
C ARG A 153 1.75 -9.51 0.29
N PRO A 154 3.03 -9.89 0.07
CA PRO A 154 3.71 -9.55 -1.16
C PRO A 154 3.02 -10.19 -2.37
N ARG A 155 3.02 -9.46 -3.50
CA ARG A 155 2.66 -10.00 -4.81
C ARG A 155 3.85 -10.75 -5.40
N ILE A 156 3.62 -11.98 -5.82
CA ILE A 156 4.60 -12.79 -6.54
C ILE A 156 4.51 -12.47 -8.03
N VAL A 157 5.65 -12.30 -8.69
CA VAL A 157 5.73 -12.18 -10.15
C VAL A 157 6.74 -13.18 -10.68
N LEU A 158 6.30 -14.15 -11.46
CA LEU A 158 7.20 -15.05 -12.16
C LEU A 158 7.41 -14.50 -13.57
N VAL A 159 8.66 -14.39 -14.02
CA VAL A 159 8.99 -13.95 -15.39
C VAL A 159 9.76 -15.05 -16.12
N ALA A 160 9.21 -15.57 -17.21
CA ALA A 160 9.80 -16.71 -17.95
C ALA A 160 9.37 -16.74 -19.43
N GLU A 161 10.02 -17.56 -20.26
CA GLU A 161 9.59 -17.74 -21.66
C GLU A 161 8.32 -18.58 -21.79
N SER A 162 8.15 -19.53 -20.89
CA SER A 162 6.99 -20.42 -20.86
C SER A 162 6.81 -21.03 -19.48
N TYR A 163 5.60 -21.52 -19.22
CA TYR A 163 5.23 -22.14 -17.96
C TYR A 163 4.64 -23.53 -18.25
N PRO A 164 5.20 -24.60 -17.67
CA PRO A 164 4.58 -25.91 -17.70
C PRO A 164 3.16 -25.88 -17.09
N PRO A 165 2.24 -26.77 -17.50
CA PRO A 165 0.89 -26.80 -16.96
C PRO A 165 0.83 -26.89 -15.44
N ILE A 166 1.75 -27.63 -14.81
CA ILE A 166 1.81 -27.77 -13.35
C ILE A 166 2.10 -26.43 -12.66
N VAL A 167 3.01 -25.62 -13.21
CA VAL A 167 3.34 -24.28 -12.69
C VAL A 167 2.14 -23.35 -12.84
N THR A 168 1.47 -23.38 -13.99
CA THR A 168 0.26 -22.57 -14.21
C THR A 168 -0.89 -22.97 -13.28
N ALA A 169 -1.10 -24.27 -13.05
CA ALA A 169 -2.14 -24.77 -12.15
C ALA A 169 -1.90 -24.32 -10.71
N THR A 170 -0.64 -24.39 -10.25
CA THR A 170 -0.26 -23.88 -8.92
C THR A 170 -0.46 -22.38 -8.81
N ALA A 171 -0.11 -21.60 -9.83
CA ALA A 171 -0.31 -20.15 -9.82
C ALA A 171 -1.81 -19.78 -9.75
N VAL A 172 -2.66 -20.47 -10.51
CA VAL A 172 -4.12 -20.28 -10.43
C VAL A 172 -4.63 -20.56 -9.02
N TRP A 173 -4.28 -21.73 -8.46
CA TRP A 173 -4.70 -22.12 -7.12
C TRP A 173 -4.23 -21.13 -6.04
N LEU A 174 -2.99 -20.65 -6.12
CA LEU A 174 -2.48 -19.62 -5.19
C LEU A 174 -3.33 -18.34 -5.25
N GLY A 175 -3.66 -17.87 -6.46
CA GLY A 175 -4.53 -16.73 -6.65
C GLY A 175 -5.92 -16.94 -6.03
N GLU A 176 -6.54 -18.10 -6.24
CA GLU A 176 -7.82 -18.48 -5.62
C GLU A 176 -7.76 -18.48 -4.09
N MET A 177 -6.60 -18.81 -3.51
CA MET A 177 -6.38 -18.77 -2.05
C MET A 177 -6.02 -17.37 -1.52
N GLY A 178 -6.06 -16.33 -2.37
CA GLY A 178 -5.72 -14.95 -2.00
C GLY A 178 -4.22 -14.68 -1.86
N VAL A 179 -3.38 -15.51 -2.48
CA VAL A 179 -1.95 -15.25 -2.65
C VAL A 179 -1.74 -14.67 -4.06
N PRO A 180 -1.53 -13.35 -4.17
CA PRO A 180 -1.44 -12.70 -5.47
C PRO A 180 -0.18 -13.16 -6.22
N VAL A 181 -0.38 -13.76 -7.39
CA VAL A 181 0.69 -14.25 -8.27
C VAL A 181 0.42 -13.85 -9.71
N ASN A 182 1.44 -13.29 -10.36
CA ASN A 182 1.40 -12.95 -11.78
C ASN A 182 2.39 -13.83 -12.54
N LEU A 183 1.97 -14.35 -13.69
CA LEU A 183 2.83 -15.02 -14.66
C LEU A 183 3.05 -14.07 -15.83
N VAL A 184 4.29 -13.65 -16.05
CA VAL A 184 4.70 -12.73 -17.09
C VAL A 184 5.56 -13.46 -18.11
N ARG A 185 5.03 -13.62 -19.32
CA ARG A 185 5.71 -14.29 -20.42
C ARG A 185 6.58 -13.31 -21.19
N VAL A 186 7.84 -13.70 -21.43
CA VAL A 186 8.81 -12.94 -22.23
C VAL A 186 9.20 -13.77 -23.45
N GLN A 187 9.07 -13.22 -24.67
CA GLN A 187 9.42 -13.94 -25.90
C GLN A 187 10.38 -13.11 -26.75
N ALA A 188 11.39 -13.75 -27.32
CA ALA A 188 12.33 -13.09 -28.23
C ALA A 188 12.02 -13.40 -29.69
N TYR A 189 12.32 -12.43 -30.55
CA TYR A 189 12.15 -12.52 -31.99
C TYR A 189 13.36 -11.92 -32.71
N GLU A 190 13.62 -12.41 -33.91
CA GLU A 190 14.70 -11.94 -34.77
C GLU A 190 14.13 -11.57 -36.15
N LEU A 191 14.45 -10.36 -36.63
CA LEU A 191 14.03 -9.93 -37.96
C LEU A 191 14.79 -10.70 -39.04
N VAL A 192 14.03 -11.27 -39.98
CA VAL A 192 14.59 -12.00 -41.11
C VAL A 192 15.01 -11.02 -42.20
N GLY A 193 16.22 -11.17 -42.74
CA GLY A 193 16.67 -10.43 -43.93
C GLY A 193 17.28 -9.05 -43.68
N THR A 194 17.60 -8.69 -42.43
CA THR A 194 18.38 -7.48 -42.10
C THR A 194 19.89 -7.76 -42.19
N ALA A 195 20.68 -6.73 -42.54
CA ALA A 195 22.15 -6.84 -42.64
C ALA A 195 22.81 -7.17 -41.29
N GLU A 196 22.20 -6.73 -40.19
CA GLU A 196 22.58 -7.02 -38.82
C GLU A 196 21.38 -7.66 -38.08
N PRO A 197 21.59 -8.64 -37.18
CA PRO A 197 20.50 -9.32 -36.48
C PRO A 197 19.80 -8.35 -35.52
N THR A 198 18.61 -7.91 -35.92
CA THR A 198 17.77 -7.05 -35.08
C THR A 198 16.85 -7.93 -34.24
N ARG A 199 16.93 -7.77 -32.92
CA ARG A 199 16.19 -8.58 -31.95
C ARG A 199 15.09 -7.76 -31.29
N LEU A 200 13.93 -8.37 -31.13
CA LEU A 200 12.76 -7.81 -30.47
C LEU A 200 12.38 -8.69 -29.29
N VAL A 201 11.80 -8.11 -28.25
CA VAL A 201 11.28 -8.85 -27.10
C VAL A 201 9.84 -8.41 -26.86
N SER A 202 8.91 -9.36 -26.78
CA SER A 202 7.55 -9.13 -26.30
C SER A 202 7.43 -9.56 -24.83
N VAL A 203 6.61 -8.83 -24.09
CA VAL A 203 6.28 -9.11 -22.69
C VAL A 203 4.77 -9.09 -22.57
N SER A 204 4.19 -10.16 -22.02
CA SER A 204 2.74 -10.31 -21.87
C SER A 204 2.39 -10.92 -20.52
N GLN A 205 1.29 -10.48 -19.90
CA GLN A 205 0.75 -11.12 -18.71
C GLN A 205 -0.06 -12.34 -19.12
N LEU A 206 0.36 -13.52 -18.69
CA LEU A 206 -0.34 -14.79 -18.90
C LEU A 206 -1.38 -15.05 -17.82
N TYR A 207 -1.08 -14.68 -16.57
CA TYR A 207 -1.98 -14.81 -15.42
C TYR A 207 -1.76 -13.65 -14.43
N PRO A 208 -2.81 -13.11 -13.79
CA PRO A 208 -4.22 -13.31 -14.14
C PRO A 208 -4.50 -12.85 -15.57
N VAL A 209 -5.42 -13.52 -16.26
CA VAL A 209 -5.86 -13.05 -17.57
C VAL A 209 -6.61 -11.74 -17.36
N PRO A 210 -6.29 -10.65 -18.08
CA PRO A 210 -7.03 -9.40 -17.94
C PRO A 210 -8.53 -9.65 -18.12
N GLU A 211 -9.34 -9.15 -17.19
CA GLU A 211 -10.79 -9.38 -17.19
C GLU A 211 -11.43 -8.73 -18.42
N VAL A 212 -12.52 -9.31 -18.94
CA VAL A 212 -13.21 -8.82 -20.16
C VAL A 212 -13.63 -7.35 -20.03
N GLU A 213 -13.92 -6.90 -18.81
CA GLU A 213 -14.26 -5.52 -18.47
C GLU A 213 -13.15 -4.52 -18.79
N SER A 214 -11.86 -4.92 -18.69
CA SER A 214 -10.72 -4.10 -19.12
C SER A 214 -10.67 -3.84 -20.64
N PHE A 215 -11.44 -4.62 -21.44
CA PHE A 215 -11.57 -4.45 -22.89
C PHE A 215 -12.89 -3.80 -23.31
N MET A 216 -13.82 -3.55 -22.39
CA MET A 216 -15.11 -2.92 -22.69
C MET A 216 -15.04 -1.41 -22.51
N VAL A 217 -15.33 -0.66 -23.58
CA VAL A 217 -15.38 0.81 -23.54
C VAL A 217 -16.77 1.25 -23.05
N GLY A 218 -16.82 1.76 -21.81
CA GLY A 218 -17.98 2.44 -21.24
C GLY A 218 -17.82 3.97 -21.22
N PRO A 219 -18.89 4.76 -20.98
CA PRO A 219 -18.77 6.20 -20.76
C PRO A 219 -17.84 6.47 -19.56
N ARG A 220 -16.82 7.31 -19.76
CA ARG A 220 -15.88 7.75 -18.71
C ARG A 220 -16.62 8.30 -17.49
N SER A 221 -16.68 7.53 -16.40
CA SER A 221 -16.65 8.11 -15.06
C SER A 221 -15.22 8.59 -14.80
N ARG A 222 -15.08 9.81 -14.32
CA ARG A 222 -13.77 10.38 -14.01
C ARG A 222 -13.26 9.75 -12.71
N GLY A 223 -12.36 8.76 -12.83
CA GLY A 223 -11.53 8.29 -11.72
C GLY A 223 -11.33 6.78 -11.71
N ASP A 224 -10.57 6.25 -12.67
CA ASP A 224 -10.15 4.85 -12.65
C ASP A 224 -8.64 4.78 -12.39
N SER A 225 -8.26 4.12 -11.29
CA SER A 225 -6.92 3.58 -11.05
C SER A 225 -7.08 2.29 -10.26
N GLU A 226 -6.72 1.17 -10.89
CA GLU A 226 -6.96 -0.21 -10.43
C GLU A 226 -5.99 -0.67 -9.33
N GLN A 227 -6.51 -1.32 -8.28
CA GLN A 227 -6.26 -2.73 -7.89
C GLN A 227 -6.63 -2.97 -6.41
N ASP A 228 -7.33 -4.09 -6.20
CA ASP A 228 -7.83 -4.72 -4.97
C ASP A 228 -7.51 -4.02 -3.63
N VAL A 229 -8.42 -3.17 -3.20
CA VAL A 229 -8.64 -2.83 -1.80
C VAL A 229 -10.14 -2.99 -1.58
N GLY A 230 -10.55 -3.67 -0.50
CA GLY A 230 -11.96 -3.75 -0.13
C GLY A 230 -12.68 -2.40 -0.25
N PRO A 231 -14.01 -2.41 -0.41
CA PRO A 231 -14.80 -1.38 -1.12
C PRO A 231 -14.21 0.02 -0.96
N GLU A 232 -13.84 0.64 -2.08
CA GLU A 232 -13.27 1.99 -2.09
C GLU A 232 -14.21 2.93 -1.34
N LEU A 233 -13.77 3.36 -0.16
CA LEU A 233 -14.63 4.12 0.72
C LEU A 233 -14.84 5.50 0.10
N PRO A 234 -16.09 5.97 -0.01
CA PRO A 234 -16.42 7.23 -0.69
C PRO A 234 -15.76 8.42 0.00
N GLU A 235 -15.65 9.53 -0.73
CA GLU A 235 -15.47 10.84 -0.10
C GLU A 235 -16.84 11.37 0.31
N ILE A 236 -17.02 11.53 1.62
CA ILE A 236 -18.26 12.04 2.19
C ILE A 236 -17.92 13.32 2.92
N GLU A 237 -18.63 14.39 2.58
CA GLU A 237 -18.50 15.66 3.26
C GLU A 237 -18.74 15.50 4.77
N TRP A 238 -17.89 16.09 5.59
CA TRP A 238 -18.01 15.97 7.04
C TRP A 238 -19.19 16.81 7.54
N SER A 239 -20.21 16.12 8.03
CA SER A 239 -21.37 16.74 8.67
C SER A 239 -21.07 17.12 10.11
N GLU A 240 -21.88 18.00 10.71
CA GLU A 240 -21.79 18.33 12.13
C GLU A 240 -21.89 17.08 13.03
N SER A 241 -22.75 16.13 12.66
CA SER A 241 -22.88 14.84 13.36
C SER A 241 -21.59 14.00 13.30
N ASP A 242 -20.86 14.05 12.18
CA ASP A 242 -19.59 13.33 12.05
C ASP A 242 -18.50 13.97 12.92
N TYR A 243 -18.45 15.30 12.96
CA TYR A 243 -17.55 16.03 13.87
C TYR A 243 -17.88 15.75 15.34
N ALA A 244 -19.15 15.68 15.73
CA ALA A 244 -19.56 15.31 17.09
C ALA A 244 -19.11 13.89 17.45
N LYS A 245 -19.27 12.93 16.52
CA LYS A 245 -18.78 11.55 16.68
C LYS A 245 -17.26 11.49 16.80
N LEU A 246 -16.53 12.32 16.05
CA LEU A 246 -15.07 12.41 16.11
C LEU A 246 -14.62 12.98 17.46
N ARG A 247 -15.29 14.05 17.93
CA ARG A 247 -15.03 14.71 19.22
C ARG A 247 -15.29 13.79 20.42
N ALA A 248 -16.22 12.85 20.31
CA ALA A 248 -16.53 11.86 21.35
C ALA A 248 -15.46 10.75 21.49
N LEU A 249 -14.48 10.67 20.57
CA LEU A 249 -13.39 9.69 20.63
C LEU A 249 -12.22 10.22 21.49
N PRO A 250 -11.40 9.35 22.09
CA PRO A 250 -10.23 9.79 22.85
C PRO A 250 -9.32 10.68 22.00
N PRO A 251 -9.02 11.91 22.43
CA PRO A 251 -8.32 12.87 21.59
C PRO A 251 -6.89 12.41 21.32
N LYS A 252 -6.46 12.56 20.07
CA LYS A 252 -5.06 12.44 19.66
C LYS A 252 -4.48 13.85 19.57
N PRO A 253 -3.47 14.22 20.39
CA PRO A 253 -2.92 15.57 20.45
C PRO A 253 -2.68 16.25 19.10
N THR A 254 -2.12 15.56 18.12
CA THR A 254 -1.87 16.11 16.78
C THR A 254 -3.15 16.35 16.00
N VAL A 255 -4.11 15.41 16.04
CA VAL A 255 -5.40 15.58 15.35
C VAL A 255 -6.20 16.72 15.97
N GLN A 256 -6.20 16.81 17.30
CA GLN A 256 -6.84 17.87 18.05
C GLN A 256 -6.22 19.24 17.73
N ALA A 257 -4.89 19.34 17.72
CA ALA A 257 -4.18 20.56 17.36
C ALA A 257 -4.49 21.02 15.93
N ILE A 258 -4.64 20.10 14.96
CA ILE A 258 -5.05 20.45 13.59
C ILE A 258 -6.46 21.03 13.61
N LEU A 259 -7.42 20.34 14.23
CA LEU A 259 -8.81 20.77 14.29
C LEU A 259 -8.95 22.14 14.97
N ASP A 260 -8.24 22.37 16.07
CA ASP A 260 -8.31 23.63 16.82
C ASP A 260 -7.64 24.78 16.06
N LEU A 261 -6.43 24.57 15.54
CA LEU A 261 -5.70 25.62 14.82
C LEU A 261 -6.36 25.97 13.48
N CYS A 262 -6.80 24.97 12.71
CA CYS A 262 -7.40 25.20 11.40
C CYS A 262 -8.82 25.77 11.51
N SER A 263 -9.58 25.43 12.57
CA SER A 263 -10.90 26.04 12.79
C SER A 263 -10.82 27.46 13.33
N ALA A 264 -9.77 27.80 14.08
CA ALA A 264 -9.52 29.17 14.53
C ALA A 264 -9.09 30.11 13.40
N SER A 265 -8.48 29.56 12.33
CA SER A 265 -8.02 30.30 11.14
C SER A 265 -8.56 29.63 9.86
N PRO A 266 -9.87 29.70 9.58
CA PRO A 266 -10.44 29.06 8.40
C PRO A 266 -9.78 29.58 7.13
N ASP A 267 -9.75 28.74 6.11
CA ASP A 267 -9.15 28.98 4.80
C ASP A 267 -7.63 29.23 4.79
N THR A 268 -6.98 29.14 5.94
CA THR A 268 -5.53 29.30 6.08
C THR A 268 -4.87 27.94 6.28
N ALA A 269 -3.81 27.67 5.51
CA ALA A 269 -3.07 26.41 5.61
C ALA A 269 -1.98 26.52 6.70
N ILE A 270 -1.99 25.57 7.64
CA ILE A 270 -1.11 25.56 8.82
C ILE A 270 -0.10 24.43 8.68
N GLY A 271 1.19 24.78 8.73
CA GLY A 271 2.28 23.82 8.54
C GLY A 271 2.42 22.82 9.70
N LEU A 272 2.81 21.59 9.38
CA LEU A 272 3.00 20.50 10.33
C LEU A 272 3.90 20.87 11.52
N ARG A 273 4.94 21.69 11.31
CA ARG A 273 5.83 22.13 12.41
C ARG A 273 5.11 22.94 13.48
N VAL A 274 4.15 23.78 13.09
CA VAL A 274 3.33 24.57 14.03
C VAL A 274 2.40 23.64 14.81
N ILE A 275 1.81 22.66 14.13
CA ILE A 275 0.95 21.64 14.73
C ILE A 275 1.71 20.75 15.71
N GLU A 276 2.92 20.30 15.36
CA GLU A 276 3.81 19.52 16.23
C GLU A 276 4.09 20.26 17.55
N ALA A 277 4.44 21.56 17.44
CA ALA A 277 4.70 22.41 18.59
C ALA A 277 3.45 22.59 19.47
N ALA A 278 2.28 22.84 18.88
CA ALA A 278 1.02 22.99 19.60
C ALA A 278 0.57 21.67 20.27
N ALA A 279 0.80 20.53 19.61
CA ALA A 279 0.44 19.21 20.12
C ALA A 279 1.45 18.66 21.16
N GLY A 280 2.60 19.31 21.34
CA GLY A 280 3.70 18.77 22.16
C GLY A 280 4.21 17.42 21.64
N ARG A 281 4.19 17.21 20.32
CA ARG A 281 4.56 15.94 19.69
C ARG A 281 5.82 16.07 18.85
N THR A 282 6.62 15.01 18.82
CA THR A 282 7.70 14.86 17.84
C THR A 282 7.11 14.57 16.45
N VAL A 283 7.89 14.78 15.40
CA VAL A 283 7.52 14.45 14.01
C VAL A 283 7.01 13.01 13.89
N PHE A 284 7.70 12.06 14.53
CA PHE A 284 7.32 10.65 14.52
C PHE A 284 6.02 10.39 15.29
N GLY A 285 5.83 11.04 16.44
CA GLY A 285 4.60 10.93 17.22
C GLY A 285 3.39 11.50 16.47
N ALA A 286 3.55 12.68 15.85
CA ALA A 286 2.52 13.32 15.05
C ALA A 286 2.12 12.46 13.84
N ARG A 287 3.10 11.92 13.12
CA ARG A 287 2.84 10.99 11.99
C ARG A 287 2.12 9.72 12.41
N GLY A 288 2.49 9.13 13.55
CA GLY A 288 1.81 7.95 14.09
C GLY A 288 0.34 8.21 14.44
N GLU A 289 0.03 9.39 14.99
CA GLU A 289 -1.35 9.80 15.28
C GLU A 289 -2.17 10.04 14.02
N LEU A 290 -1.56 10.65 13.00
CA LEU A 290 -2.19 10.85 11.69
C LEU A 290 -2.45 9.54 10.94
N ALA A 291 -1.53 8.57 11.02
CA ALA A 291 -1.78 7.22 10.52
C ALA A 291 -2.96 6.55 11.26
N GLY A 292 -3.03 6.73 12.58
CA GLY A 292 -4.16 6.30 13.40
C GLY A 292 -5.49 6.95 12.99
N LEU A 293 -5.47 8.24 12.62
CA LEU A 293 -6.63 8.96 12.09
C LEU A 293 -7.13 8.31 10.79
N THR A 294 -6.24 7.96 9.86
CA THR A 294 -6.62 7.26 8.63
C THR A 294 -7.35 5.95 8.91
N MET A 295 -6.83 5.12 9.82
CA MET A 295 -7.46 3.85 10.17
C MET A 295 -8.84 4.06 10.82
N LEU A 296 -8.97 5.08 11.67
CA LEU A 296 -10.21 5.45 12.34
C LEU A 296 -11.27 5.96 11.35
N VAL A 297 -10.89 6.82 10.42
CA VAL A 297 -11.77 7.37 9.37
C VAL A 297 -12.27 6.24 8.46
N LYS A 298 -11.37 5.36 7.99
CA LYS A 298 -11.75 4.20 7.17
C LYS A 298 -12.63 3.21 7.94
N GLY A 299 -12.25 2.87 9.17
CA GLY A 299 -12.91 1.84 9.96
C GLY A 299 -14.29 2.25 10.47
N ARG A 300 -14.42 3.45 11.04
CA ARG A 300 -15.60 3.92 11.77
C ARG A 300 -16.49 4.88 10.99
N PHE A 301 -15.90 5.70 10.12
CA PHE A 301 -16.63 6.68 9.31
C PHE A 301 -16.88 6.22 7.87
N LYS A 302 -16.30 5.07 7.49
CA LYS A 302 -16.49 4.41 6.18
C LYS A 302 -16.30 5.38 5.01
N ARG A 303 -15.28 6.24 5.11
CA ARG A 303 -14.89 7.22 4.09
C ARG A 303 -13.37 7.28 3.94
N ARG A 304 -12.88 7.89 2.87
CA ARG A 304 -11.42 8.06 2.63
C ARG A 304 -10.89 9.46 2.95
N ASN A 305 -11.73 10.49 2.93
CA ASN A 305 -11.33 11.88 3.20
C ASN A 305 -11.27 12.20 4.70
N TRP A 306 -10.20 12.88 5.10
CA TRP A 306 -10.02 13.42 6.44
C TRP A 306 -10.96 14.61 6.74
N PRO A 307 -11.14 14.98 8.03
CA PRO A 307 -11.98 16.11 8.45
C PRO A 307 -11.40 17.50 8.09
N PHE A 308 -10.28 17.55 7.39
CA PHE A 308 -9.54 18.72 6.92
C PHE A 308 -8.75 18.32 5.66
N SER A 309 -8.34 19.30 4.86
CA SER A 309 -7.50 19.07 3.68
C SER A 309 -6.01 19.14 4.03
N VAL A 310 -5.20 18.53 3.17
CA VAL A 310 -3.74 18.53 3.27
C VAL A 310 -3.14 18.97 1.94
N GLU A 311 -2.24 19.92 1.99
CA GLU A 311 -1.47 20.44 0.86
C GLU A 311 0.02 20.32 1.18
N TRP A 312 0.86 20.17 0.15
CA TRP A 312 2.32 20.10 0.33
C TRP A 312 2.97 21.38 -0.16
N GLY A 313 3.83 21.96 0.67
CA GLY A 313 4.51 23.20 0.33
C GLY A 313 5.79 23.44 1.13
N ALA A 314 6.59 24.39 0.65
CA ALA A 314 7.75 24.87 1.39
C ALA A 314 7.35 25.97 2.37
N THR A 315 7.86 25.93 3.60
CA THR A 315 7.82 27.06 4.53
C THR A 315 9.22 27.29 5.05
N ASN A 316 9.73 28.51 4.87
CA ASN A 316 11.11 28.87 5.22
C ASN A 316 12.15 27.90 4.62
N GLY A 317 11.92 27.44 3.38
CA GLY A 317 12.83 26.55 2.65
C GLY A 317 12.74 25.06 3.02
N VAL A 318 11.83 24.67 3.93
CA VAL A 318 11.61 23.26 4.31
C VAL A 318 10.26 22.79 3.78
N ASN A 319 10.28 21.72 2.97
CA ASN A 319 9.06 21.05 2.52
C ASN A 319 8.36 20.36 3.69
N GLN A 320 7.07 20.66 3.86
CA GLN A 320 6.23 20.05 4.88
C GLN A 320 4.78 19.97 4.41
N ALA A 321 3.96 19.20 5.14
CA ALA A 321 2.52 19.18 4.95
C ALA A 321 1.88 20.40 5.63
N HIS A 322 0.86 20.94 4.99
CA HIS A 322 0.03 22.04 5.46
C HIS A 322 -1.42 21.58 5.54
N TYR A 323 -2.08 21.87 6.64
CA TYR A 323 -3.43 21.43 6.94
C TYR A 323 -4.38 22.61 6.90
N ARG A 324 -5.57 22.42 6.34
CA ARG A 324 -6.54 23.50 6.17
C ARG A 324 -7.96 23.00 6.40
N MET A 325 -8.80 23.87 6.97
CA MET A 325 -10.26 23.70 6.99
C MET A 325 -10.88 24.85 6.21
N SER A 326 -11.92 24.59 5.43
CA SER A 326 -12.76 25.66 4.88
C SER A 326 -13.55 26.35 5.99
N ALA A 327 -14.08 27.54 5.73
CA ALA A 327 -14.98 28.23 6.65
C ALA A 327 -16.16 27.34 7.08
N GLU A 328 -16.75 26.58 6.14
CA GLU A 328 -17.88 25.69 6.42
C GLU A 328 -17.47 24.49 7.29
N GLN A 329 -16.29 23.92 7.05
CA GLN A 329 -15.76 22.83 7.89
C GLN A 329 -15.47 23.32 9.31
N ALA A 330 -14.88 24.52 9.44
CA ALA A 330 -14.59 25.15 10.72
C ALA A 330 -15.89 25.40 11.52
N GLU A 331 -16.90 25.97 10.86
CA GLU A 331 -18.21 26.21 11.47
C GLU A 331 -18.85 24.90 11.96
N ARG A 332 -18.86 23.84 11.15
CA ARG A 332 -19.41 22.52 11.57
C ARG A 332 -18.65 21.91 12.74
N TRP A 333 -17.33 22.05 12.79
CA TRP A 333 -16.52 21.59 13.93
C TRP A 333 -16.84 22.37 15.21
N ILE A 334 -17.01 23.68 15.11
CA ILE A 334 -17.36 24.55 16.24
C ILE A 334 -18.77 24.23 16.73
N SER A 335 -19.75 24.16 15.83
CA SER A 335 -21.15 23.86 16.15
C SER A 335 -21.32 22.48 16.76
N SER A 336 -20.51 21.49 16.33
CA SER A 336 -20.54 20.14 16.92
C SER A 336 -20.25 20.09 18.42
N ALA A 337 -19.62 21.13 18.99
CA ALA A 337 -19.38 21.22 20.43
C ALA A 337 -20.67 21.46 21.24
N GLY A 338 -21.68 22.13 20.66
CA GLY A 338 -22.97 22.40 21.32
C GLY A 338 -23.87 21.17 21.44
N ASN A 339 -23.71 20.19 20.54
CA ASN A 339 -24.51 18.97 20.49
C ASN A 339 -24.12 17.89 21.52
N LEU A 340 -23.09 18.13 22.34
CA LEU A 340 -22.68 17.20 23.42
C LEU A 340 -23.54 17.32 24.68
N GLU A 341 -24.31 18.40 24.86
CA GLU A 341 -25.19 18.59 26.02
C GLU A 341 -26.55 17.88 25.89
N GLU A 342 -26.98 17.49 24.69
CA GLU A 342 -28.28 16.85 24.43
C GLU A 342 -28.21 15.32 24.17
N SER A 343 -27.20 14.62 24.69
CA SER A 343 -27.19 13.15 24.63
C SER A 343 -28.25 12.54 25.57
N PRO A 344 -29.00 11.49 25.16
CA PRO A 344 -29.99 10.81 26.01
C PRO A 344 -29.42 10.22 27.31
N THR A 345 -28.10 10.02 27.40
CA THR A 345 -27.40 9.64 28.64
C THR A 345 -27.39 10.74 29.72
N SER A 346 -27.56 12.00 29.34
CA SER A 346 -27.70 13.13 30.28
C SER A 346 -29.04 13.08 31.03
N ARG A 347 -30.13 12.69 30.35
CA ARG A 347 -31.47 12.59 30.95
C ARG A 347 -31.60 11.54 32.04
N LEU A 348 -30.85 10.44 31.95
CA LEU A 348 -30.88 9.36 32.94
C LEU A 348 -30.16 9.75 34.24
N ARG A 349 -29.11 10.58 34.17
CA ARG A 349 -28.41 11.07 35.37
C ARG A 349 -29.21 12.10 36.17
N SER A 350 -30.09 12.87 35.52
CA SER A 350 -30.93 13.85 36.22
C SER A 350 -32.13 13.21 36.92
N GLN A 351 -32.56 12.01 36.51
CA GLN A 351 -33.65 11.28 37.17
C GLN A 351 -33.17 10.45 38.37
N GLU A 352 -31.96 9.89 38.35
CA GLU A 352 -31.45 9.07 39.47
C GLU A 352 -30.98 9.89 40.70
N ILE A 353 -30.78 11.20 40.58
CA ILE A 353 -30.33 12.05 41.71
C ILE A 353 -31.49 12.50 42.61
N ASN A 354 -32.75 12.40 42.15
CA ASN A 354 -33.92 12.83 42.94
C ASN A 354 -34.53 11.76 43.85
N ASP A 355 -34.10 10.49 43.78
CA ASP A 355 -34.74 9.38 44.53
C ASP A 355 -33.98 8.95 45.81
N PHE A 356 -32.84 9.56 46.14
CA PHE A 356 -32.10 9.28 47.38
C PHE A 356 -32.27 10.40 48.42
N GLY A 357 -33.49 10.54 48.95
CA GLY A 357 -33.78 11.56 49.95
C GLY A 357 -35.00 11.26 50.82
N SER A 358 -35.04 10.12 51.50
CA SER A 358 -35.90 9.93 52.69
C SER A 358 -35.38 8.82 53.61
N PRO A 359 -35.35 9.03 54.95
CA PRO A 359 -34.75 8.09 55.89
C PRO A 359 -35.74 6.98 56.30
N VAL A 360 -35.27 5.74 56.34
CA VAL A 360 -36.06 4.58 56.81
C VAL A 360 -35.81 4.34 58.30
N SER A 361 -36.88 4.35 59.11
CA SER A 361 -36.89 3.91 60.52
C SER A 361 -36.97 2.37 60.63
N PRO A 362 -36.50 1.76 61.75
CA PRO A 362 -36.28 0.31 61.85
C PRO A 362 -37.42 -0.45 62.55
N ALA A 363 -37.68 -1.69 62.14
CA ALA A 363 -38.46 -2.70 62.88
C ALA A 363 -38.19 -4.13 62.31
N PRO A 364 -38.58 -5.24 62.98
CA PRO A 364 -37.77 -5.88 64.02
C PRO A 364 -37.44 -7.38 63.74
N HIS A 365 -36.56 -7.92 64.58
CA HIS A 365 -36.20 -9.33 64.74
C HIS A 365 -37.33 -10.35 64.57
N LYS A 366 -37.04 -11.48 63.91
CA LYS A 366 -37.59 -12.81 64.26
C LYS A 366 -36.60 -13.94 64.01
N GLU A 367 -36.72 -14.92 64.88
CA GLU A 367 -35.79 -15.96 65.27
C GLU A 367 -35.58 -17.10 64.26
N SER A 368 -34.42 -17.70 64.45
CA SER A 368 -33.96 -19.03 64.06
C SER A 368 -34.98 -20.15 64.23
N GLY A 369 -35.13 -20.96 63.18
CA GLY A 369 -35.72 -22.29 63.21
C GLY A 369 -34.82 -23.28 62.46
N VAL A 370 -34.07 -24.06 63.23
CA VAL A 370 -33.34 -25.28 62.85
C VAL A 370 -34.39 -26.35 62.46
N THR A 371 -34.15 -27.34 61.59
CA THR A 371 -33.71 -28.73 61.87
C THR A 371 -34.01 -29.61 60.62
N PRO A 372 -33.66 -30.92 60.52
CA PRO A 372 -32.45 -31.46 59.87
C PRO A 372 -32.72 -32.53 58.78
N GLN A 373 -31.63 -33.06 58.21
CA GLN A 373 -31.44 -34.28 57.40
C GLN A 373 -32.23 -34.47 56.11
#